data_AF-A0A222VNL9-F1
#
_entry.id   AF-A0A222VNL9-F1
#
_cell.length_a   1.000
_cell.length_b   1.000
_cell.length_c   1.000
_cell.angle_alpha   90.00
_cell.angle_beta   90.00
_cell.angle_gamma   90.00
#
_symmetry.space_group_name_H-M   'P 1'
#
loop_
_entity.id
_entity.type
_entity.pdbx_description
1 polymer ?
#
loop_
_entity_poly.entity_id
_entity_poly.type
_entity_poly.pdbx_seq_one_letter_code
_entity_poly.pdbx_strand_id
1 'polypeptide(L)'
;MVLPKRVARFNKVVTNRVLGPFAGSLPGFAILTHKGRKSGTAYRIPLNVFRTSEGYVVALTYGPGADWVKNVLAANGCEIRTRGKDITLTAPRLVHDEERSAMPPGIRHFLGLVGVTDFLFLTRKD
;
A
#
# COMPACT_ATOMS: atom_id res chain seq x y z
N MET A 1 -1.61 -12.77 19.62
CA MET A 1 -3.00 -12.88 19.13
C MET A 1 -2.96 -13.29 17.67
N VAL A 2 -3.50 -14.47 17.34
CA VAL A 2 -3.41 -15.10 16.01
C VAL A 2 -4.43 -14.44 15.08
N LEU A 3 -3.98 -13.78 14.02
CA LEU A 3 -4.86 -13.15 13.02
C LEU A 3 -5.79 -14.21 12.39
N PRO A 4 -7.11 -13.99 12.31
CA PRO A 4 -8.06 -15.01 11.86
C PRO A 4 -7.84 -15.37 10.39
N LYS A 5 -7.75 -16.67 10.09
CA LYS A 5 -7.63 -17.28 8.75
C LYS A 5 -8.72 -16.83 7.74
N ARG A 6 -9.77 -16.14 8.19
CA ARG A 6 -10.82 -15.55 7.34
C ARG A 6 -10.34 -14.31 6.57
N VAL A 7 -9.41 -13.52 7.12
CA VAL A 7 -8.86 -12.32 6.46
C VAL A 7 -7.96 -12.70 5.27
N ALA A 8 -7.20 -13.80 5.40
CA ALA A 8 -6.37 -14.35 4.33
C ALA A 8 -7.18 -14.85 3.12
N ARG A 9 -8.45 -15.26 3.32
CA ARG A 9 -9.31 -15.77 2.25
C ARG A 9 -10.08 -14.66 1.51
N PHE A 10 -10.36 -13.53 2.16
CA PHE A 10 -11.11 -12.42 1.56
C PHE A 10 -10.26 -11.55 0.62
N ASN A 11 -8.95 -11.44 0.87
CA ASN A 11 -7.99 -10.82 -0.07
C ASN A 11 -7.98 -11.57 -1.44
N LYS A 12 -8.32 -12.86 -1.43
CA LYS A 12 -8.44 -13.67 -2.65
C LYS A 12 -9.66 -13.33 -3.51
N VAL A 13 -10.70 -12.70 -2.95
CA VAL A 13 -12.01 -12.52 -3.62
C VAL A 13 -12.19 -11.11 -4.18
N VAL A 14 -11.71 -10.06 -3.50
CA VAL A 14 -11.91 -8.67 -3.96
C VAL A 14 -10.76 -8.18 -4.84
N THR A 15 -9.51 -8.49 -4.49
CA THR A 15 -8.33 -7.98 -5.21
C THR A 15 -7.88 -8.92 -6.34
N ASN A 16 -8.02 -10.23 -6.16
CA ASN A 16 -7.43 -11.24 -7.06
C ASN A 16 -8.32 -11.62 -8.27
N ARG A 17 -9.64 -11.38 -8.22
CA ARG A 17 -10.57 -11.90 -9.25
C ARG A 17 -10.85 -10.94 -10.40
N VAL A 18 -10.46 -9.66 -10.30
CA VAL A 18 -10.78 -8.65 -11.33
C VAL A 18 -9.54 -8.02 -11.99
N LEU A 19 -8.37 -7.98 -11.33
CA LEU A 19 -7.27 -7.07 -11.75
C LEU A 19 -5.85 -7.68 -11.78
N GLY A 20 -5.71 -8.99 -11.54
CA GLY A 20 -4.41 -9.67 -11.39
C GLY A 20 -3.36 -9.44 -12.49
N PRO A 21 -3.70 -9.55 -13.80
CA PRO A 21 -2.73 -9.37 -14.88
C PRO A 21 -2.37 -7.91 -15.20
N PHE A 22 -3.19 -6.94 -14.78
CA PHE A 22 -3.11 -5.55 -15.25
C PHE A 22 -2.79 -4.53 -14.16
N ALA A 23 -2.66 -4.95 -12.90
CA ALA A 23 -2.36 -4.07 -11.77
C ALA A 23 -1.06 -3.25 -11.94
N GLY A 24 -0.07 -3.75 -12.67
CA GLY A 24 1.14 -2.99 -12.98
C GLY A 24 0.95 -1.87 -14.01
N SER A 25 -0.14 -1.89 -14.78
CA SER A 25 -0.41 -0.98 -15.91
C SER A 25 -1.59 -0.04 -15.65
N LEU A 26 -2.45 -0.36 -14.67
CA LEU A 26 -3.66 0.41 -14.38
C LEU A 26 -3.38 1.62 -13.47
N PRO A 27 -3.99 2.78 -13.75
CA PRO A 27 -4.01 3.91 -12.82
C PRO A 27 -4.51 3.48 -11.43
N GLY A 28 -3.76 3.80 -10.38
CA GLY A 28 -4.16 3.50 -8.99
C GLY A 28 -3.63 2.17 -8.44
N PHE A 29 -3.00 1.33 -9.27
CA PHE A 29 -2.41 0.07 -8.84
C PHE A 29 -0.88 0.07 -8.94
N ALA A 30 -0.23 -0.65 -8.04
CA ALA A 30 1.21 -0.88 -8.11
C ALA A 30 1.60 -2.24 -7.54
N ILE A 31 2.74 -2.75 -8.00
CA ILE A 31 3.47 -3.82 -7.31
C ILE A 31 4.51 -3.15 -6.42
N LEU A 32 4.38 -3.27 -5.10
CA LEU A 32 5.37 -2.81 -4.14
C LEU A 32 6.40 -3.92 -3.88
N THR A 33 7.67 -3.59 -4.04
CA THR A 33 8.81 -4.43 -3.69
C THR A 33 9.44 -3.91 -2.39
N HIS A 34 9.59 -4.78 -1.39
CA HIS A 34 10.26 -4.46 -0.13
C HIS A 34 11.16 -5.60 0.32
N LYS A 35 12.13 -5.32 1.22
CA LYS A 35 12.97 -6.35 1.84
C LYS A 35 12.49 -6.68 3.25
N GLY A 36 12.47 -7.96 3.62
CA GLY A 36 12.15 -8.36 4.98
C GLY A 36 13.19 -7.82 5.97
N ARG A 37 12.78 -7.07 7.00
CA ARG A 37 13.71 -6.44 7.96
C ARG A 37 14.60 -7.42 8.75
N LYS A 38 14.18 -8.69 8.85
CA LYS A 38 14.94 -9.76 9.50
C LYS A 38 15.66 -10.68 8.52
N SER A 39 15.03 -11.02 7.40
CA SER A 39 15.54 -12.02 6.45
C SER A 39 16.31 -11.42 5.27
N GLY A 40 16.18 -10.11 5.01
CA GLY A 40 16.69 -9.46 3.80
C GLY A 40 16.00 -9.86 2.49
N THR A 41 15.11 -10.86 2.52
CA THR A 41 14.42 -11.40 1.34
C THR A 41 13.54 -10.34 0.68
N ALA A 42 13.61 -10.22 -0.64
CA ALA A 42 12.72 -9.37 -1.40
C ALA A 42 11.32 -10.00 -1.52
N TYR A 43 10.29 -9.22 -1.21
CA TYR A 43 8.89 -9.59 -1.34
C TYR A 43 8.19 -8.59 -2.25
N ARG A 44 7.19 -9.06 -2.99
CA ARG A 44 6.39 -8.26 -3.93
C ARG A 44 4.92 -8.44 -3.61
N ILE A 45 4.20 -7.32 -3.45
CA ILE A 45 2.77 -7.34 -3.15
C ILE A 45 2.02 -6.38 -4.09
N PRO A 46 0.87 -6.78 -4.64
CA PRO A 46 -0.02 -5.85 -5.32
C PRO A 46 -0.77 -5.01 -4.28
N LEU A 47 -0.87 -3.71 -4.52
CA LEU A 47 -1.64 -2.79 -3.69
C LEU A 47 -2.16 -1.58 -4.50
N ASN A 48 -3.05 -0.81 -3.89
CA ASN A 48 -3.50 0.47 -4.44
C ASN A 48 -2.55 1.58 -4.00
N VAL A 49 -2.15 2.44 -4.93
CA VAL A 49 -1.36 3.66 -4.68
C VAL A 49 -2.09 4.87 -5.22
N PHE A 50 -2.03 5.98 -4.49
CA PHE A 50 -2.56 7.26 -4.93
C PHE A 50 -1.43 8.26 -5.02
N ARG A 51 -1.40 9.06 -6.08
CA ARG A 51 -0.36 10.09 -6.24
C ARG A 51 -0.58 11.22 -5.24
N THR A 52 0.51 11.75 -4.72
CA THR A 52 0.57 12.99 -3.94
C THR A 52 1.45 14.00 -4.66
N SER A 53 1.60 15.21 -4.11
CA SER A 53 2.54 16.23 -4.62
C SER A 53 4.00 15.75 -4.61
N GLU A 54 4.37 14.98 -3.59
CA GLU A 54 5.77 14.55 -3.35
C GLU A 54 6.04 13.10 -3.75
N GLY A 55 5.00 12.31 -4.04
CA GLY A 55 5.17 10.89 -4.36
C GLY A 55 3.84 10.15 -4.35
N TYR A 56 3.68 9.25 -3.38
CA TYR A 56 2.55 8.33 -3.30
C TYR A 56 2.05 8.12 -1.87
N VAL A 57 0.78 7.78 -1.74
CA VAL A 57 0.15 7.38 -0.49
C VAL A 57 -0.59 6.05 -0.66
N VAL A 58 -0.54 5.21 0.35
CA VAL A 58 -1.20 3.91 0.43
C VAL A 58 -2.14 3.88 1.64
N ALA A 59 -3.40 3.52 1.42
CA ALA A 59 -4.34 3.27 2.50
C ALA A 59 -4.05 1.90 3.15
N LEU A 60 -3.91 1.85 4.48
CA LEU A 60 -3.50 0.65 5.21
C LEU A 60 -4.72 -0.15 5.65
N THR A 61 -5.32 -0.90 4.73
CA THR A 61 -6.51 -1.74 4.99
C THR A 61 -6.29 -2.82 6.06
N TYR A 62 -5.05 -3.25 6.27
CA TYR A 62 -4.66 -4.20 7.32
C TYR A 62 -3.95 -3.51 8.51
N GLY A 63 -4.01 -2.18 8.55
CA GLY A 63 -3.38 -1.35 9.56
C GLY A 63 -1.85 -1.24 9.44
N PRO A 64 -1.23 -0.37 10.27
CA PRO A 64 0.22 -0.14 10.29
C PRO A 64 1.02 -1.34 10.81
N GLY A 65 0.33 -2.31 11.43
CA GLY A 65 0.93 -3.52 11.97
C GLY A 65 1.38 -4.54 10.92
N ALA A 66 0.98 -4.38 9.65
CA ALA A 66 1.32 -5.29 8.57
C ALA A 66 2.84 -5.39 8.36
N ASP A 67 3.34 -6.60 8.09
CA ASP A 67 4.80 -6.82 8.02
C ASP A 67 5.46 -6.03 6.90
N TRP A 68 4.81 -5.87 5.75
CA TRP A 68 5.34 -5.05 4.66
C TRP A 68 5.50 -3.59 5.08
N VAL A 69 4.55 -3.02 5.85
CA VAL A 69 4.63 -1.64 6.36
C VAL A 69 5.85 -1.50 7.27
N LYS A 70 5.98 -2.40 8.24
CA LYS A 70 7.13 -2.44 9.17
C LYS A 70 8.46 -2.59 8.44
N ASN A 71 8.48 -3.37 7.37
CA ASN A 71 9.66 -3.58 6.55
C ASN A 71 10.04 -2.32 5.75
N VAL A 72 9.06 -1.65 5.14
CA VAL A 72 9.27 -0.37 4.41
C VAL A 72 9.75 0.72 5.37
N LEU A 73 9.14 0.84 6.54
CA LEU A 73 9.57 1.77 7.59
C LEU A 73 11.01 1.49 8.02
N ALA A 74 11.35 0.22 8.28
CA ALA A 74 12.71 -0.17 8.69
C ALA A 74 13.76 0.05 7.59
N ALA A 75 13.38 -0.10 6.32
CA ALA A 75 14.26 0.15 5.18
C ALA A 75 14.30 1.63 4.75
N ASN A 76 13.49 2.50 5.39
CA ASN A 76 13.29 3.90 5.01
C ASN A 76 12.89 4.10 3.54
N GLY A 77 12.20 3.12 2.94
CA GLY A 77 11.84 3.17 1.54
C GLY A 77 11.45 1.82 0.93
N CYS A 78 11.03 1.88 -0.32
CA CYS A 78 10.65 0.74 -1.14
C CYS A 78 10.74 1.09 -2.63
N GLU A 79 10.48 0.12 -3.49
CA GLU A 79 10.27 0.35 -4.91
C GLU A 79 8.84 -0.01 -5.27
N ILE A 80 8.21 0.75 -6.15
CA ILE A 80 6.92 0.39 -6.73
C ILE A 80 7.02 0.29 -8.24
N ARG A 81 6.30 -0.65 -8.83
CA ARG A 81 6.02 -0.68 -10.27
C ARG A 81 4.59 -0.28 -10.54
N THR A 82 4.38 0.85 -11.21
CA THR A 82 3.05 1.36 -11.57
C THR A 82 3.08 1.98 -12.96
N ARG A 83 2.01 1.77 -13.74
CA ARG A 83 1.92 2.21 -15.15
C ARG A 83 3.16 1.82 -15.97
N GLY A 84 3.67 0.60 -15.76
CA GLY A 84 4.87 0.05 -16.40
C GLY A 84 6.21 0.62 -15.93
N LYS A 85 6.24 1.61 -15.04
CA LYS A 85 7.46 2.28 -14.57
C LYS A 85 7.83 1.83 -13.16
N ASP A 86 9.12 1.55 -12.97
CA ASP A 86 9.71 1.32 -11.66
C ASP A 86 10.07 2.68 -11.02
N ILE A 87 9.64 2.89 -9.79
CA ILE A 87 9.78 4.16 -9.06
C ILE A 87 10.33 3.84 -7.67
N THR A 88 11.46 4.45 -7.33
CA THR A 88 12.02 4.37 -5.98
C THR A 88 11.31 5.36 -5.08
N LEU A 89 10.87 4.88 -3.91
CA LEU A 89 10.21 5.66 -2.89
C LEU A 89 11.00 5.64 -1.58
N THR A 90 11.02 6.76 -0.88
CA THR A 90 11.76 6.99 0.37
C THR A 90 10.90 7.74 1.38
N ALA A 91 11.47 8.01 2.56
CA ALA A 91 10.85 8.80 3.62
C ALA A 91 9.42 8.32 3.98
N PRO A 92 9.23 7.03 4.29
CA PRO A 92 7.93 6.50 4.69
C PRO A 92 7.42 7.20 5.94
N ARG A 93 6.24 7.83 5.83
CA ARG A 93 5.58 8.52 6.94
C ARG A 93 4.21 7.89 7.18
N LEU A 94 4.07 7.28 8.35
CA LEU A 94 2.77 6.76 8.81
C LEU A 94 1.93 7.91 9.34
N VAL A 95 0.70 8.02 8.85
CA VAL A 95 -0.22 9.09 9.18
C VAL A 95 -1.56 8.49 9.55
N HIS A 96 -2.07 8.91 10.70
CA HIS A 96 -3.45 8.67 11.09
C HIS A 96 -4.29 9.86 10.65
N ASP A 97 -5.30 9.61 9.82
CA ASP A 97 -6.16 10.63 9.23
C ASP A 97 -7.60 10.08 9.14
N GLU A 98 -8.41 10.44 10.14
CA GLU A 98 -9.83 10.07 10.17
C GLU A 98 -10.63 10.74 9.06
N GLU A 99 -10.19 11.88 8.54
CA GLU A 99 -10.86 12.58 7.44
C GLU A 99 -10.49 12.00 6.08
N ARG A 100 -9.37 11.26 6.02
CA ARG A 100 -8.85 10.58 4.81
C ARG A 100 -8.66 11.63 3.70
N SER A 101 -8.07 12.76 4.10
CA SER A 101 -7.94 13.99 3.34
C SER A 101 -7.13 13.80 2.07
N ALA A 102 -6.15 12.89 2.09
CA ALA A 102 -5.35 12.56 0.91
C ALA A 102 -6.08 11.70 -0.15
N MET A 103 -7.30 11.24 0.13
CA MET A 103 -8.06 10.37 -0.77
C MET A 103 -9.07 11.15 -1.61
N PRO A 104 -9.30 10.75 -2.88
CA PRO A 104 -10.41 11.26 -3.68
C PRO A 104 -11.78 11.03 -2.99
N PRO A 105 -12.80 11.90 -3.19
CA PRO A 105 -14.06 11.84 -2.45
C PRO A 105 -14.76 10.48 -2.45
N GLY A 106 -14.82 9.80 -3.60
CA GLY A 106 -15.44 8.45 -3.68
C GLY A 106 -14.68 7.38 -2.91
N ILE A 107 -13.34 7.45 -2.92
CA ILE A 107 -12.47 6.51 -2.20
C ILE A 107 -12.51 6.79 -0.70
N ARG A 108 -12.52 8.08 -0.32
CA ARG A 108 -12.68 8.54 1.06
C ARG A 108 -13.94 7.94 1.70
N HIS A 109 -15.08 8.00 1.02
CA HIS A 109 -16.32 7.44 1.53
C HIS A 109 -16.22 5.92 1.74
N PHE A 110 -15.72 5.19 0.75
CA PHE A 110 -15.52 3.73 0.87
C PHE A 110 -14.58 3.37 2.02
N LEU A 111 -13.43 4.05 2.15
CA LEU A 111 -12.49 3.83 3.24
C LEU A 111 -13.08 4.19 4.61
N GLY A 112 -14.00 5.16 4.65
CA GLY A 112 -14.85 5.45 5.81
C GLY A 112 -15.70 4.26 6.24
N LEU A 113 -16.41 3.65 5.28
CA LEU A 113 -17.27 2.50 5.54
C LEU A 113 -16.50 1.27 6.05
N VAL A 114 -15.26 1.07 5.59
CA VAL A 114 -14.40 -0.04 6.04
C VAL A 114 -13.47 0.32 7.21
N GLY A 115 -13.60 1.51 7.78
CA GLY A 115 -12.88 1.93 8.99
C GLY A 115 -11.38 2.16 8.80
N VAL A 116 -10.90 2.40 7.58
CA VAL A 116 -9.47 2.62 7.33
C VAL A 116 -9.12 4.08 7.62
N THR A 117 -8.21 4.30 8.56
CA THR A 117 -7.76 5.63 9.02
C THR A 117 -6.25 5.80 8.96
N ASP A 118 -5.50 4.73 8.74
CA ASP A 118 -4.04 4.79 8.66
C ASP A 118 -3.57 4.79 7.20
N PHE A 119 -2.61 5.67 6.92
CA PHE A 119 -2.03 5.90 5.59
C PHE A 119 -0.51 5.89 5.67
N LEU A 120 0.12 5.31 4.66
CA LEU A 120 1.57 5.39 4.48
C LEU A 120 1.88 6.33 3.32
N PHE A 121 2.45 7.48 3.64
CA PHE A 121 2.98 8.43 2.67
C PHE A 121 4.43 8.08 2.34
N LEU A 122 4.79 8.25 1.08
CA LEU A 122 6.09 7.91 0.53
C LEU A 122 6.48 8.98 -0.49
N THR A 123 7.70 9.48 -0.38
CA THR A 123 8.25 10.48 -1.29
C THR A 123 8.94 9.79 -2.46
N ARG A 124 8.81 10.32 -3.66
CA ARG A 124 9.58 9.82 -4.81
C ARG A 124 11.04 10.23 -4.64
N LYS A 125 11.95 9.27 -4.80
CA LYS A 125 13.38 9.56 -4.92
C LYS A 125 13.65 10.02 -6.35
N ASP A 126 14.06 11.27 -6.50
CA ASP A 126 14.49 11.84 -7.80
C ASP A 126 15.83 11.24 -8.25
#